data_AF-A0A2U9NK73-F1
#
_entry.id   AF-A0A2U9NK73-F1
#
_cell.length_a   1.000
_cell.length_b   1.000
_cell.length_c   1.000
_cell.angle_alpha   90.00
_cell.angle_beta   90.00
_cell.angle_gamma   90.00
#
_symmetry.space_group_name_H-M   'P 1'
#
loop_
_entity.id
_entity.type
_entity.pdbx_description
1 polymer ?
#
loop_
_entity_poly.entity_id
_entity_poly.type
_entity_poly.pdbx_seq_one_letter_code
_entity_poly.pdbx_strand_id
1 'polypeptide(L)'
;CFLTCTTYAIFPLLENKPLPFPFPYFNDGPLHYPMFIFQCISIVISGWINGGMDVTITGFMLIVGVQFDILKYQIDYFISQQQEKKLIKCYIYHTKIFELTKQIQRVFSIGLLAQFASSIVCICNTGFHFMLVNPLNSPLFISF
;
A
#
# COMPACT_ATOMS: atom_id res chain seq x y z
N CYS A 1 -4.29 -7.49 6.40
CA CYS A 1 -4.50 -8.14 5.08
C CYS A 1 -5.18 -9.50 5.22
N PHE A 2 -4.62 -10.47 5.97
CA PHE A 2 -5.30 -11.77 6.19
C PHE A 2 -6.67 -11.60 6.87
N LEU A 3 -6.72 -10.89 8.00
CA LEU A 3 -7.96 -10.66 8.75
C LEU A 3 -9.05 -9.93 7.94
N THR A 4 -8.65 -8.95 7.13
CA THR A 4 -9.55 -8.17 6.27
C THR A 4 -10.09 -8.99 5.10
N CYS A 5 -9.28 -9.89 4.53
CA CYS A 5 -9.73 -10.80 3.47
C CYS A 5 -10.66 -11.88 4.04
N THR A 6 -10.39 -12.38 5.25
CA THR A 6 -11.25 -13.36 5.92
C THR A 6 -12.60 -12.76 6.28
N THR A 7 -12.64 -11.54 6.83
CA THR A 7 -13.91 -10.87 7.14
C THR A 7 -14.71 -10.59 5.88
N TYR A 8 -14.06 -10.14 4.80
CA TYR A 8 -14.71 -9.91 3.51
C TYR A 8 -15.27 -11.18 2.87
N ALA A 9 -14.59 -12.32 3.01
CA ALA A 9 -15.07 -13.60 2.48
C ALA A 9 -16.24 -14.17 3.32
N ILE A 10 -16.21 -14.00 4.64
CA ILE A 10 -17.20 -14.58 5.57
C ILE A 10 -18.51 -13.78 5.58
N PHE A 11 -18.44 -12.45 5.47
CA PHE A 11 -19.63 -11.58 5.54
C PHE A 11 -20.74 -11.91 4.52
N PRO A 12 -20.46 -12.10 3.20
CA PRO A 12 -21.49 -12.47 2.23
C PRO A 12 -22.04 -13.89 2.46
N LEU A 13 -21.23 -14.81 3.00
CA LEU A 13 -21.65 -16.17 3.36
C LEU A 13 -22.63 -16.17 4.54
N LEU A 14 -22.48 -15.25 5.51
CA LEU A 14 -23.36 -15.15 6.68
C LEU A 14 -24.72 -14.53 6.35
N GLU A 15 -24.77 -13.56 5.44
CA GLU A 15 -26.02 -12.85 5.12
C GLU A 15 -26.77 -13.39 3.89
N ASN A 16 -26.31 -14.50 3.28
CA ASN A 16 -26.83 -15.01 1.99
C ASN A 16 -26.95 -13.91 0.92
N LYS A 17 -26.00 -12.96 0.92
CA LYS A 17 -25.98 -11.82 0.00
C LYS A 17 -25.35 -12.23 -1.34
N PRO A 18 -25.71 -11.55 -2.44
CA PRO A 18 -25.09 -11.80 -3.75
C PRO A 18 -23.57 -11.61 -3.70
N LEU A 19 -22.85 -12.13 -4.71
CA LEU A 19 -21.40 -11.99 -4.78
C LEU A 19 -20.99 -10.52 -4.58
N PRO A 20 -19.87 -10.27 -3.86
CA PRO A 20 -19.41 -8.90 -3.60
C PRO A 20 -19.20 -8.08 -4.87
N PHE A 21 -18.78 -8.74 -5.96
CA PHE A 21 -18.91 -8.20 -7.31
C PHE A 21 -20.03 -8.93 -8.07
N PRO A 22 -21.15 -8.23 -8.36
CA PRO A 22 -22.28 -8.86 -9.05
C PRO A 22 -21.93 -9.12 -10.51
N PHE A 23 -21.93 -10.40 -10.89
CA PHE A 23 -21.86 -10.80 -12.29
C PHE A 23 -23.26 -11.29 -12.73
N PRO A 24 -23.98 -10.54 -13.57
CA PRO A 24 -25.39 -10.82 -13.91
C PRO A 24 -25.64 -12.24 -14.42
N TYR A 25 -24.68 -12.82 -15.15
CA TYR A 25 -24.79 -14.16 -15.74
C TYR A 25 -24.39 -15.31 -14.81
N PHE A 26 -23.66 -15.03 -13.73
CA PHE A 26 -23.06 -16.06 -12.87
C PHE A 26 -23.63 -16.08 -11.45
N ASN A 27 -24.59 -15.20 -11.16
CA ASN A 27 -25.16 -15.06 -9.81
C ASN A 27 -26.10 -16.22 -9.44
N ASP A 28 -26.86 -16.76 -10.39
CA ASP A 28 -27.91 -17.77 -10.12
C ASP A 28 -27.62 -19.15 -10.76
N GLY A 29 -26.43 -19.34 -11.34
CA GLY A 29 -26.03 -20.56 -12.06
C GLY A 29 -25.04 -21.46 -11.30
N PRO A 30 -24.70 -22.65 -11.83
CA PRO A 30 -23.73 -23.57 -11.22
C PRO A 30 -22.30 -22.98 -11.12
N LEU A 31 -22.06 -21.87 -11.84
CA LEU A 31 -20.79 -21.13 -11.84
C LEU A 31 -20.68 -20.11 -10.70
N HIS A 32 -21.70 -19.97 -9.85
CA HIS A 32 -21.69 -19.07 -8.69
C HIS A 32 -20.52 -19.36 -7.73
N TYR A 33 -20.41 -20.61 -7.27
CA TYR A 33 -19.36 -21.04 -6.34
C TYR A 33 -17.92 -20.87 -6.87
N PRO A 34 -17.58 -21.31 -8.11
CA PRO A 34 -16.24 -21.10 -8.63
C PRO A 34 -15.91 -19.62 -8.84
N MET A 35 -16.89 -18.79 -9.22
CA MET A 35 -16.68 -17.34 -9.33
C MET A 35 -16.45 -16.68 -7.97
N PHE A 36 -17.16 -17.12 -6.92
CA PHE A 36 -16.93 -16.65 -5.56
C PHE A 36 -15.51 -16.97 -5.08
N ILE A 37 -15.03 -18.20 -5.30
CA ILE A 37 -13.65 -18.59 -4.97
C ILE A 37 -12.64 -17.73 -5.74
N PHE A 38 -12.87 -17.50 -7.03
CA PHE A 38 -12.00 -16.65 -7.84
C PHE A 38 -11.94 -15.20 -7.31
N GLN A 39 -13.08 -14.62 -6.91
CA GLN A 39 -13.12 -13.28 -6.32
C GLN A 39 -12.33 -13.22 -5.00
N CYS A 40 -12.50 -14.21 -4.12
CA CYS A 40 -11.75 -14.30 -2.86
C CYS A 40 -10.24 -14.37 -3.09
N ILE A 41 -9.78 -15.21 -4.01
CA ILE A 41 -8.35 -15.31 -4.37
C ILE A 41 -7.84 -13.98 -4.94
N SER A 42 -8.61 -13.36 -5.84
CA SER A 42 -8.24 -12.09 -6.47
C SER A 42 -8.06 -10.97 -5.46
N ILE A 43 -8.92 -10.91 -4.43
CA ILE A 43 -8.83 -9.91 -3.35
C ILE A 43 -7.61 -10.15 -2.48
N VAL A 44 -7.33 -11.41 -2.12
CA VAL A 44 -6.13 -11.76 -1.34
C VAL A 44 -4.86 -11.36 -2.09
N ILE A 45 -4.78 -11.69 -3.39
CA ILE A 45 -3.63 -11.31 -4.23
C ILE A 45 -3.50 -9.79 -4.33
N SER A 46 -4.61 -9.09 -4.59
CA SER A 46 -4.62 -7.63 -4.70
C SER A 46 -4.17 -6.95 -3.40
N GLY A 47 -4.67 -7.43 -2.25
CA GLY A 47 -4.25 -6.94 -0.95
C GLY A 47 -2.77 -7.24 -0.65
N TRP A 48 -2.26 -8.39 -1.08
CA TRP A 48 -0.84 -8.73 -0.95
C TRP A 48 0.04 -7.83 -1.80
N ILE A 49 -0.30 -7.64 -3.08
CA ILE A 49 0.44 -6.78 -4.00
C ILE A 49 0.45 -5.34 -3.48
N ASN A 50 -0.71 -4.82 -3.05
CA ASN A 50 -0.81 -3.46 -2.53
C ASN A 50 0.07 -3.27 -1.28
N GLY A 51 -0.05 -4.15 -0.29
CA GLY A 51 0.81 -4.09 0.90
C GLY A 51 2.29 -4.30 0.59
N GLY A 52 2.61 -5.19 -0.36
CA GLY A 52 3.98 -5.45 -0.80
C GLY A 52 4.63 -4.25 -1.47
N MET A 53 3.89 -3.50 -2.28
CA MET A 53 4.37 -2.25 -2.89
C MET A 53 4.74 -1.24 -1.80
N ASP A 54 3.86 -1.03 -0.81
CA ASP A 54 4.07 -0.07 0.29
C ASP A 54 5.31 -0.40 1.10
N VAL A 55 5.46 -1.66 1.48
CA VAL A 55 6.62 -2.14 2.24
C VAL A 55 7.89 -2.01 1.42
N THR A 56 7.86 -2.33 0.13
CA THR A 56 9.03 -2.25 -0.75
C THR A 56 9.50 -0.82 -0.90
N ILE A 57 8.59 0.12 -1.20
CA ILE A 57 8.91 1.54 -1.35
C ILE A 57 9.44 2.11 -0.03
N THR A 58 8.76 1.84 1.07
CA THR A 58 9.18 2.31 2.40
C THR A 58 10.54 1.72 2.78
N GLY A 59 10.79 0.45 2.45
CA GLY A 59 12.09 -0.20 2.66
C GLY A 59 13.22 0.48 1.89
N PHE A 60 13.01 0.81 0.62
CA PHE A 60 13.99 1.56 -0.17
C PHE A 60 14.24 2.96 0.40
N MET A 61 13.19 3.69 0.79
CA MET A 61 13.34 5.00 1.42
C MET A 61 14.09 4.90 2.75
N LEU A 62 13.83 3.86 3.55
CA LEU A 62 14.53 3.62 4.81
C LEU A 62 16.01 3.34 4.57
N ILE A 63 16.35 2.48 3.61
CA ILE A 63 17.75 2.20 3.26
C ILE A 63 18.46 3.50 2.86
N VAL A 64 17.84 4.32 1.99
CA VAL A 64 18.39 5.62 1.58
C VAL A 64 18.58 6.55 2.79
N GLY A 65 17.59 6.62 3.69
CA GLY A 65 17.67 7.40 4.93
C GLY A 65 18.86 6.99 5.80
N VAL A 66 19.03 5.69 6.02
CA VAL A 66 20.18 5.14 6.77
C VAL A 66 21.52 5.50 6.09
N GLN A 67 21.60 5.46 4.76
CA GLN A 67 22.82 5.88 4.04
C GLN A 67 23.13 7.37 4.24
N PHE A 68 22.11 8.23 4.31
CA PHE A 68 22.29 9.64 4.62
C PHE A 68 22.76 9.86 6.07
N ASP A 69 22.24 9.10 7.03
CA ASP A 69 22.69 9.17 8.44
C ASP A 69 24.16 8.74 8.58
N ILE A 70 24.57 7.67 7.89
CA ILE A 70 25.98 7.23 7.85
C ILE A 70 26.86 8.32 7.23
N LEU A 71 26.42 8.91 6.11
CA LEU A 71 27.15 9.99 5.47
C LEU A 71 27.31 11.20 6.41
N LYS A 72 26.25 11.58 7.12
CA LYS A 72 26.28 12.67 8.10
C LYS A 72 27.31 12.39 9.20
N TYR A 73 27.28 11.19 9.79
CA TYR A 73 28.24 10.77 10.80
C TYR A 73 29.68 10.82 10.28
N GLN A 74 29.92 10.37 9.04
CA GLN A 74 31.24 10.42 8.42
C GLN A 74 31.72 11.85 8.20
N ILE A 75 30.83 12.76 7.76
CA ILE A 75 31.16 14.18 7.58
C ILE A 75 31.57 14.79 8.92
N ASP A 76 30.75 14.62 9.97
CA ASP A 76 31.02 15.17 11.31
C ASP A 76 32.37 14.66 11.85
N TYR A 77 32.62 13.36 11.68
CA TYR A 77 33.88 12.73 12.09
C TYR A 77 35.09 13.30 11.31
N PHE A 78 35.01 13.42 9.98
CA PHE A 78 36.14 13.91 9.18
C PHE A 78 36.39 15.41 9.31
N ILE A 79 35.36 16.22 9.60
CA ILE A 79 35.51 17.63 9.96
C ILE A 79 36.34 17.72 11.26
N SER A 80 35.99 16.94 12.28
CA SER A 80 36.70 16.95 13.56
C SER A 80 38.19 16.57 13.43
N GLN A 81 38.51 15.72 12.45
CA GLN A 81 39.86 15.25 12.17
C GLN A 81 40.61 16.11 11.13
N GLN A 82 40.02 17.21 10.64
CA GLN A 82 40.57 18.08 9.58
C GLN A 82 40.99 17.32 8.32
N GLN A 83 40.24 16.27 7.94
CA GLN A 83 40.55 15.41 6.79
C GLN A 83 39.81 15.83 5.52
N GLU A 84 40.19 16.98 4.93
CA GLU A 84 39.55 17.55 3.73
C GLU A 84 39.46 16.57 2.54
N LYS A 85 40.50 15.77 2.31
CA LYS A 85 40.50 14.76 1.22
C LYS A 85 39.40 13.71 1.38
N LYS A 86 38.98 13.41 2.61
CA LYS A 86 37.89 12.46 2.87
C LYS A 86 36.52 13.13 2.75
N LEU A 87 36.42 14.44 3.02
CA LEU A 87 35.20 15.22 2.74
C LEU A 87 34.83 15.20 1.25
N ILE A 88 35.83 15.28 0.35
CA ILE A 88 35.59 15.15 -1.10
C ILE A 88 34.99 13.78 -1.43
N LYS A 89 35.43 12.70 -0.76
CA LYS A 89 34.83 11.37 -0.93
C LYS A 89 33.39 11.33 -0.43
N CYS A 90 33.07 11.98 0.68
CA CYS A 90 31.70 12.12 1.18
C CYS A 90 30.79 12.84 0.17
N TYR A 91 31.28 13.88 -0.51
CA TYR A 91 30.53 14.55 -1.58
C TYR A 91 30.23 13.62 -2.78
N ILE A 92 31.22 12.84 -3.21
CA ILE A 92 31.02 11.83 -4.27
C ILE A 92 30.00 10.78 -3.81
N TYR A 93 30.07 10.35 -2.55
CA TYR A 93 29.14 9.39 -1.98
C TYR A 93 27.70 9.93 -1.91
N HIS A 94 27.52 11.17 -1.46
CA HIS A 94 26.23 11.88 -1.49
C HIS A 94 25.62 11.87 -2.89
N THR A 95 26.42 12.18 -3.91
CA THR A 95 25.97 12.21 -5.30
C THR A 95 25.48 10.83 -5.77
N LYS A 96 26.15 9.76 -5.34
CA LYS A 96 25.73 8.38 -5.64
C LYS A 96 24.42 8.00 -4.93
N ILE A 97 24.26 8.37 -3.66
CA ILE A 97 22.99 8.15 -2.94
C ILE A 97 21.86 8.91 -3.63
N PHE A 98 22.10 10.16 -4.02
CA PHE A 98 21.11 10.97 -4.72
C PHE A 98 20.68 10.37 -6.05
N GLU A 99 21.62 9.81 -6.83
CA GLU A 99 21.30 9.11 -8.07
C GLU A 99 20.48 7.84 -7.82
N LEU A 100 20.79 7.07 -6.77
CA LEU A 100 19.99 5.92 -6.34
C LEU A 100 18.56 6.34 -6.00
N THR A 101 18.38 7.43 -5.23
CA THR A 101 17.06 7.96 -4.90
C THR A 101 16.26 8.34 -6.13
N LYS A 102 16.90 8.96 -7.15
CA LYS A 102 16.24 9.26 -8.43
C LYS A 102 15.80 8.01 -9.18
N GLN A 103 16.60 6.95 -9.17
CA GLN A 103 16.24 5.68 -9.80
C GLN A 103 15.04 5.03 -9.10
N ILE A 104 15.06 4.97 -7.77
CA ILE A 104 13.93 4.47 -6.96
C ILE A 104 12.68 5.30 -7.27
N GLN A 105 12.78 6.63 -7.22
CA GLN A 105 11.67 7.52 -7.51
C GLN A 105 11.12 7.28 -8.91
N ARG A 106 11.97 7.15 -9.95
CA ARG A 106 11.51 6.91 -11.32
C ARG A 106 10.73 5.60 -11.45
N VAL A 107 11.18 4.54 -10.79
CA VAL A 107 10.52 3.22 -10.84
C VAL A 107 9.18 3.26 -10.10
N PHE A 108 9.13 3.84 -8.90
CA PHE A 108 7.96 3.79 -8.04
C PHE A 108 7.00 4.97 -8.20
N SER A 109 7.36 6.04 -8.92
CA SER A 109 6.54 7.26 -9.03
C SER A 109 5.14 6.98 -9.59
N ILE A 110 5.02 6.15 -10.61
CA ILE A 110 3.71 5.83 -11.19
C ILE A 110 2.88 4.97 -10.22
N GLY A 111 3.52 4.05 -9.49
CA GLY A 111 2.88 3.22 -8.48
C GLY A 111 2.35 4.04 -7.31
N LEU A 112 3.16 4.96 -6.78
CA LEU A 112 2.75 5.90 -5.73
C LEU A 112 1.58 6.78 -6.16
N LEU A 113 1.62 7.31 -7.40
CA LEU A 113 0.53 8.12 -7.92
C LEU A 113 -0.77 7.33 -8.02
N ALA A 114 -0.71 6.11 -8.57
CA ALA A 114 -1.88 5.23 -8.67
C ALA A 114 -2.46 4.89 -7.29
N GLN A 115 -1.59 4.62 -6.30
CA GLN A 115 -2.00 4.33 -4.95
C GLN A 115 -2.67 5.52 -4.26
N PHE A 116 -2.12 6.74 -4.39
CA PHE A 116 -2.74 7.94 -3.82
C PHE A 116 -4.07 8.25 -4.48
N ALA A 117 -4.14 8.17 -5.82
CA ALA A 117 -5.39 8.35 -6.55
C ALA A 117 -6.45 7.33 -6.12
N SER A 118 -6.08 6.04 -6.04
CA SER A 118 -6.97 4.99 -5.57
C SER A 118 -7.43 5.25 -4.13
N SER A 119 -6.54 5.68 -3.24
CA SER A 119 -6.87 5.95 -1.84
C SER A 119 -7.85 7.12 -1.71
N ILE A 120 -7.65 8.19 -2.48
CA ILE A 120 -8.57 9.33 -2.51
C ILE A 120 -9.96 8.88 -2.95
N VAL A 121 -10.07 8.12 -4.05
CA VAL A 121 -11.36 7.60 -4.54
C VAL A 121 -12.02 6.71 -3.48
N CYS A 122 -11.27 5.80 -2.85
CA CYS A 122 -11.78 4.95 -1.79
C CYS A 122 -12.29 5.75 -0.59
N ILE A 123 -11.53 6.75 -0.12
CA ILE A 123 -11.92 7.60 1.02
C ILE A 123 -13.16 8.42 0.68
N CYS A 124 -13.20 9.05 -0.49
CA CYS A 124 -14.34 9.83 -0.95
C CYS A 124 -15.60 8.98 -1.06
N ASN A 125 -15.51 7.79 -1.67
CA ASN A 125 -16.66 6.89 -1.81
C ASN A 125 -17.13 6.36 -0.44
N THR A 126 -16.20 6.01 0.44
CA THR A 126 -16.52 5.56 1.81
C THR A 126 -17.20 6.68 2.61
N GLY A 127 -16.69 7.92 2.52
CA GLY A 127 -17.30 9.08 3.17
C GLY A 127 -18.70 9.38 2.65
N PHE A 128 -18.91 9.27 1.33
CA PHE A 128 -20.23 9.41 0.71
C PHE A 128 -21.21 8.34 1.20
N HIS A 129 -20.79 7.06 1.21
CA HIS A 129 -21.59 5.97 1.77
C HIS A 129 -21.93 6.22 3.24
N PHE A 130 -20.98 6.66 4.05
CA PHE A 130 -21.23 6.96 5.46
C PHE A 130 -22.30 8.04 5.66
N MET A 131 -22.31 9.07 4.80
CA MET A 131 -23.34 10.12 4.84
C MET A 131 -24.73 9.65 4.37
N LEU A 132 -24.79 8.69 3.44
CA LEU A 132 -26.04 8.14 2.91
C LEU A 132 -26.69 7.09 3.82
N VAL A 133 -25.89 6.41 4.64
CA VAL A 133 -26.38 5.35 5.51
C VAL A 133 -27.01 5.99 6.75
N ASN A 134 -28.34 5.91 6.86
CA ASN A 134 -29.05 6.35 8.07
C ASN A 134 -28.52 5.60 9.30
N PRO A 135 -28.12 6.29 10.38
CA PRO A 135 -27.51 5.66 11.57
C PRO A 135 -28.41 4.65 12.28
N LEU A 136 -29.69 4.59 11.92
CA LEU A 136 -30.69 3.69 12.52
C LEU A 136 -30.85 2.33 11.82
N ASN A 137 -30.28 2.12 10.62
CA ASN A 137 -30.60 0.92 9.82
C ASN A 137 -29.39 0.18 9.23
N SER A 138 -28.17 0.41 9.73
CA SER A 138 -26.98 -0.28 9.19
C SER A 138 -26.34 -1.24 10.19
N PRO A 139 -26.05 -2.50 9.79
CA PRO A 139 -25.42 -3.49 10.65
C PRO A 139 -23.95 -3.16 10.99
N LEU A 140 -23.38 -2.10 10.40
CA LEU A 140 -22.00 -1.69 10.64
C LEU A 140 -21.79 -0.98 12.00
N PHE A 141 -22.87 -0.49 12.63
CA PHE A 141 -22.83 0.13 13.97
C PHE A 141 -23.16 -0.86 15.12
N ILE A 142 -23.65 -2.06 14.82
CA ILE A 142 -24.00 -3.08 15.84
C ILE A 142 -22.78 -3.94 16.23
N SER A 143 -21.65 -3.77 15.53
CA SER A 143 -20.43 -4.57 15.75
C SER A 143 -19.21 -3.76 16.22
N PHE A 144 -19.44 -2.55 16.75
CA PHE A 144 -18.54 -1.88 17.70
C PHE A 144 -19.24 -1.83 19.06
#